data_AF-A0A550CM24-F1
#
_entry.id   AF-A0A550CM24-F1
#
_cell.length_a   1.000
_cell.length_b   1.000
_cell.length_c   1.000
_cell.angle_alpha   90.00
_cell.angle_beta   90.00
_cell.angle_gamma   90.00
#
_symmetry.space_group_name_H-M   'P 1'
#
loop_
_entity.id
_entity.type
_entity.pdbx_description
1 polymer ?
#
loop_
_entity_poly.entity_id
_entity_poly.type
_entity_poly.pdbx_seq_one_letter_code
_entity_poly.pdbx_strand_id
1 'polypeptide(L)'
;MTTTTTSSEEALVSARVGFDALFSNELAEARDVFSAGQSAFHQLGFGVCAFLEAALGMETSRMAEAGKSLAAAEAGAKKLKGVEWEVVAADAVVLQGLVHALSESYMGYAQCLYALNSAHSRFAKLFASVFPNGLDAPHQPVSRKPSSVFRWSKEEAPAPPPAPAVDGLIAAGTAFGYGLFNLGVQGVAGLLGYKHDRALALRALAYAAARDDTHSVFAGLVLMTYNGVVLLLAGWQADEAKLVREYRAIVDRTTAKYPAGALWILNHAKIQRMTGQAAEAIQTLESGLAPGRPHTFQQADALLVFELAWTQLALRRYEDAAATFIRMTELNSWSHATYYFIAAGAHISAAHEHKDPVRASESMIRAQQLLDAIPALLETRKLTGKDLPTEVFIRKKLAFYTTKQRNLGGDPARYAEAVGVSLAEEIGVFWNTHQRIPASVAAAHIKAWAGVEPKVDLEPSSLLLGVVLRTLGASMALLARSRSLLQEARKTPVQVNTWVPGVAAFEEGVLELVSAEPNWPTALRTASAHLDAALAASGSSVDLSSRLDSRVTMLRDEIRGKGEALTRGSGEKLSIMLIWC
;
A
#
# COMPACT_ATOMS: atom_id res chain seq x y z
N MET A 1 -21.71 48.24 -2.04
CA MET A 1 -21.72 46.86 -1.48
C MET A 1 -20.32 46.56 -1.00
N THR A 2 -20.10 46.63 0.31
CA THR A 2 -18.85 46.22 0.97
C THR A 2 -18.80 44.70 0.96
N THR A 3 -18.00 44.11 0.08
CA THR A 3 -17.63 42.69 0.16
C THR A 3 -16.87 42.48 1.45
N THR A 4 -17.54 41.94 2.47
CA THR A 4 -16.90 41.43 3.69
C THR A 4 -15.92 40.33 3.27
N THR A 5 -14.62 40.63 3.35
CA THR A 5 -13.57 39.64 3.14
C THR A 5 -13.68 38.57 4.23
N THR A 6 -14.13 37.37 3.86
CA THR A 6 -14.20 36.21 4.76
C THR A 6 -12.83 35.98 5.42
N SER A 7 -12.80 35.79 6.73
CA SER A 7 -11.54 35.53 7.43
C SER A 7 -10.95 34.17 7.04
N SER A 8 -9.64 33.96 7.23
CA SER A 8 -9.02 32.66 6.92
C SER A 8 -9.59 31.53 7.79
N GLU A 9 -10.00 31.84 9.02
CA GLU A 9 -10.66 30.89 9.91
C GLU A 9 -12.06 30.49 9.40
N GLU A 10 -12.91 31.46 9.06
CA GLU A 10 -14.24 31.19 8.49
C GLU A 10 -14.14 30.38 7.19
N ALA A 11 -13.19 30.76 6.32
CA ALA A 11 -12.94 30.06 5.07
C ALA A 11 -12.44 28.62 5.27
N LEU A 12 -11.63 28.38 6.30
CA LEU A 12 -11.14 27.05 6.68
C LEU A 12 -12.27 26.19 7.23
N VAL A 13 -13.08 26.74 8.15
CA VAL A 13 -14.23 26.04 8.75
C VAL A 13 -15.25 25.68 7.67
N SER A 14 -15.53 26.59 6.74
CA SER A 14 -16.41 26.33 5.59
C SER A 14 -15.87 25.20 4.71
N ALA A 15 -14.57 25.23 4.35
CA ALA A 15 -13.98 24.19 3.52
C ALA A 15 -13.95 22.81 4.22
N ARG A 16 -13.87 22.78 5.54
CA ARG A 16 -13.88 21.53 6.32
C ARG A 16 -15.15 20.71 6.10
N VAL A 17 -16.29 21.36 5.88
CA VAL A 17 -17.57 20.68 5.56
C VAL A 17 -17.41 19.81 4.30
N GLY A 18 -16.75 20.32 3.26
CA GLY A 18 -16.50 19.55 2.03
C GLY A 18 -15.57 18.36 2.27
N PHE A 19 -14.58 18.50 3.16
CA PHE A 19 -13.72 17.38 3.55
C PHE A 19 -14.47 16.35 4.41
N ASP A 20 -15.33 16.77 5.32
CA ASP A 20 -16.16 15.86 6.12
C ASP A 20 -17.10 15.03 5.21
N ALA A 21 -17.66 15.62 4.14
CA ALA A 21 -18.41 14.90 3.10
C ALA A 21 -17.53 13.91 2.33
N LEU A 22 -16.35 14.35 1.85
CA LEU A 22 -15.39 13.48 1.16
C LEU A 22 -15.01 12.25 1.99
N PHE A 23 -14.69 12.43 3.26
CA PHE A 23 -14.31 11.33 4.17
C PHE A 23 -15.48 10.42 4.57
N SER A 24 -16.71 10.90 4.36
CA SER A 24 -17.95 10.13 4.54
C SER A 24 -18.36 9.36 3.27
N ASN A 25 -17.51 9.33 2.23
CA ASN A 25 -17.78 8.72 0.92
C ASN A 25 -18.75 9.54 0.02
N GLU A 26 -19.12 10.76 0.43
CA GLU A 26 -20.08 11.63 -0.29
C GLU A 26 -19.35 12.61 -1.21
N LEU A 27 -18.74 12.07 -2.26
CA LEU A 27 -17.86 12.82 -3.16
C LEU A 27 -18.59 13.94 -3.93
N ALA A 28 -19.83 13.70 -4.36
CA ALA A 28 -20.63 14.70 -5.07
C ALA A 28 -20.89 15.92 -4.17
N GLU A 29 -21.33 15.68 -2.93
CA GLU A 29 -21.56 16.73 -1.94
C GLU A 29 -20.26 17.50 -1.63
N ALA A 30 -19.14 16.79 -1.48
CA ALA A 30 -17.84 17.43 -1.29
C ALA A 30 -17.52 18.43 -2.41
N ARG A 31 -17.73 18.04 -3.68
CA ARG A 31 -17.51 18.91 -4.85
C ARG A 31 -18.45 20.10 -4.86
N ASP A 32 -19.72 19.91 -4.50
CA ASP A 32 -20.69 21.00 -4.41
C ASP A 32 -20.24 22.04 -3.37
N VAL A 33 -19.84 21.61 -2.17
CA VAL A 33 -19.32 22.51 -1.13
C VAL A 33 -18.06 23.24 -1.60
N PHE A 34 -17.10 22.53 -2.21
CA PHE A 34 -15.86 23.15 -2.66
C PHE A 34 -16.06 24.09 -3.86
N SER A 35 -17.03 23.83 -4.73
CA SER A 35 -17.33 24.71 -5.87
C SER A 35 -18.07 25.99 -5.47
N ALA A 36 -18.85 25.94 -4.38
CA ALA A 36 -19.57 27.09 -3.84
C ALA A 36 -18.63 28.12 -3.16
N GLY A 37 -17.51 27.65 -2.60
CA GLY A 37 -16.51 28.50 -1.95
C GLY A 37 -15.42 29.02 -2.90
N GLN A 38 -14.91 30.23 -2.65
CA GLN A 38 -13.86 30.85 -3.48
C GLN A 38 -12.47 30.92 -2.81
N SER A 39 -12.34 30.48 -1.55
CA SER A 39 -11.06 30.55 -0.84
C SER A 39 -10.06 29.49 -1.35
N ALA A 40 -8.77 29.71 -1.11
CA ALA A 40 -7.74 28.74 -1.49
C ALA A 40 -7.92 27.37 -0.79
N PHE A 41 -8.57 27.31 0.38
CA PHE A 41 -8.94 26.04 1.02
C PHE A 41 -9.97 25.25 0.20
N HIS A 42 -10.99 25.93 -0.34
CA HIS A 42 -12.00 25.28 -1.18
C HIS A 42 -11.40 24.84 -2.53
N GLN A 43 -10.54 25.67 -3.13
CA GLN A 43 -9.82 25.31 -4.35
C GLN A 43 -8.93 24.08 -4.17
N LEU A 44 -8.20 24.00 -3.04
CA LEU A 44 -7.42 22.82 -2.69
C LEU A 44 -8.33 21.60 -2.53
N GLY A 45 -9.43 21.73 -1.78
CA GLY A 45 -10.39 20.64 -1.57
C GLY A 45 -11.01 20.10 -2.87
N PHE A 46 -11.38 20.99 -3.80
CA PHE A 46 -11.84 20.59 -5.13
C PHE A 46 -10.74 19.85 -5.91
N GLY A 47 -9.51 20.34 -5.87
CA GLY A 47 -8.34 19.69 -6.47
C GLY A 47 -8.05 18.31 -5.87
N VAL A 48 -8.22 18.16 -4.55
CA VAL A 48 -8.11 16.86 -3.85
C VAL A 48 -9.17 15.88 -4.33
N CYS A 49 -10.43 16.31 -4.47
CA CYS A 49 -11.50 15.45 -5.00
C CYS A 49 -11.17 14.97 -6.42
N ALA A 50 -10.79 15.90 -7.32
CA ALA A 50 -10.40 15.57 -8.69
C ALA A 50 -9.17 14.62 -8.71
N PHE A 51 -8.18 14.86 -7.84
CA PHE A 51 -7.02 13.99 -7.71
C PHE A 51 -7.41 12.59 -7.24
N LEU A 52 -8.21 12.45 -6.19
CA LEU A 52 -8.58 11.13 -5.66
C LEU A 52 -9.43 10.34 -6.65
N GLU A 53 -10.36 10.97 -7.36
CA GLU A 53 -11.09 10.32 -8.47
C GLU A 53 -10.13 9.82 -9.54
N ALA A 54 -9.21 10.67 -10.01
CA ALA A 54 -8.27 10.33 -11.04
C ALA A 54 -7.30 9.23 -10.57
N ALA A 55 -6.74 9.35 -9.37
CA ALA A 55 -5.74 8.45 -8.81
C ALA A 55 -6.31 7.09 -8.39
N LEU A 56 -7.51 7.04 -7.80
CA LEU A 56 -8.11 5.78 -7.39
C LEU A 56 -8.79 5.04 -8.55
N GLY A 57 -9.39 5.78 -9.50
CA GLY A 57 -9.92 5.21 -10.75
C GLY A 57 -8.82 4.94 -11.78
N MET A 58 -7.65 5.54 -11.55
CA MET A 58 -6.48 5.54 -12.43
C MET A 58 -6.83 6.04 -13.85
N GLU A 59 -7.78 6.97 -13.98
CA GLU A 59 -8.25 7.46 -15.28
C GLU A 59 -7.32 8.57 -15.81
N THR A 60 -6.48 8.24 -16.81
CA THR A 60 -5.49 9.18 -17.38
C THR A 60 -6.11 10.45 -17.94
N SER A 61 -7.33 10.38 -18.47
CA SER A 61 -8.10 11.55 -18.93
C SER A 61 -8.43 12.52 -17.78
N ARG A 62 -8.71 12.01 -16.57
CA ARG A 62 -9.01 12.83 -15.39
C ARG A 62 -7.75 13.43 -14.74
N MET A 63 -6.58 12.83 -14.97
CA MET A 63 -5.31 13.36 -14.44
C MET A 63 -5.02 14.79 -14.89
N ALA A 64 -5.36 15.14 -16.14
CA ALA A 64 -5.18 16.49 -16.66
C ALA A 64 -6.07 17.53 -15.94
N GLU A 65 -7.32 17.17 -15.65
CA GLU A 65 -8.25 18.02 -14.90
C GLU A 65 -7.78 18.21 -13.45
N ALA A 66 -7.38 17.13 -12.79
CA ALA A 66 -6.81 17.17 -11.44
C ALA A 66 -5.57 18.09 -11.39
N GLY A 67 -4.64 17.94 -12.33
CA GLY A 67 -3.45 18.79 -12.44
C GLY A 67 -3.80 20.27 -12.61
N LYS A 68 -4.75 20.60 -13.49
CA LYS A 68 -5.22 21.98 -13.69
C LYS A 68 -5.85 22.56 -12.42
N SER A 69 -6.70 21.79 -11.75
CA SER A 69 -7.35 22.22 -10.51
C SER A 69 -6.34 22.49 -9.39
N LEU A 70 -5.36 21.61 -9.23
CA LEU A 70 -4.33 21.76 -8.20
C LEU A 70 -3.38 22.93 -8.50
N ALA A 71 -3.05 23.16 -9.76
CA ALA A 71 -2.26 24.32 -10.17
C ALA A 71 -3.01 25.64 -9.87
N ALA A 72 -4.32 25.67 -10.07
CA ALA A 72 -5.15 26.82 -9.68
C ALA A 72 -5.15 27.04 -8.16
N ALA A 73 -5.28 25.97 -7.37
CA ALA A 73 -5.20 26.04 -5.91
C ALA A 73 -3.84 26.57 -5.41
N GLU A 74 -2.73 26.07 -5.98
CA GLU A 74 -1.39 26.57 -5.67
C GLU A 74 -1.25 28.06 -6.01
N ALA A 75 -1.70 28.47 -7.20
CA ALA A 75 -1.64 29.86 -7.64
C ALA A 75 -2.52 30.78 -6.78
N GLY A 76 -3.66 30.30 -6.30
CA GLY A 76 -4.53 31.00 -5.37
C GLY A 76 -3.85 31.23 -4.02
N ALA A 77 -3.29 30.17 -3.43
CA ALA A 77 -2.60 30.24 -2.14
C ALA A 77 -1.36 31.15 -2.16
N LYS A 78 -0.53 31.08 -3.22
CA LYS A 78 0.68 31.90 -3.36
C LYS A 78 0.45 33.42 -3.40
N LYS A 79 -0.77 33.86 -3.72
CA LYS A 79 -1.13 35.29 -3.73
C LYS A 79 -1.43 35.84 -2.34
N LEU A 80 -1.62 34.96 -1.35
CA LEU A 80 -1.99 35.30 0.01
C LEU A 80 -0.76 35.30 0.92
N LYS A 81 -0.80 36.10 2.00
CA LYS A 81 0.28 36.16 3.00
C LYS A 81 -0.12 35.38 4.24
N GLY A 82 0.76 34.51 4.74
CA GLY A 82 0.52 33.71 5.94
C GLY A 82 1.10 32.30 5.80
N VAL A 83 1.53 31.72 6.91
CA VAL A 83 2.13 30.36 6.94
C VAL A 83 1.09 29.31 6.52
N GLU A 84 -0.18 29.54 6.83
CA GLU A 84 -1.29 28.69 6.39
C GLU A 84 -1.36 28.53 4.87
N TRP A 85 -1.02 29.59 4.11
CA TRP A 85 -1.04 29.55 2.65
C TRP A 85 0.22 28.91 2.07
N GLU A 86 1.35 28.96 2.78
CA GLU A 86 2.55 28.19 2.42
C GLU A 86 2.30 26.68 2.54
N VAL A 87 1.59 26.25 3.58
CA VAL A 87 1.13 24.87 3.77
C VAL A 87 0.21 24.46 2.61
N VAL A 88 -0.89 25.19 2.37
CA VAL A 88 -1.84 24.90 1.29
C VAL A 88 -1.17 24.86 -0.09
N ALA A 89 -0.25 25.79 -0.36
CA ALA A 89 0.51 25.78 -1.61
C ALA A 89 1.46 24.59 -1.72
N ALA A 90 2.06 24.15 -0.61
CA ALA A 90 2.92 22.97 -0.59
C ALA A 90 2.09 21.69 -0.81
N ASP A 91 0.92 21.55 -0.19
CA ASP A 91 0.01 20.42 -0.40
C ASP A 91 -0.41 20.29 -1.86
N ALA A 92 -0.81 21.42 -2.48
CA ALA A 92 -1.15 21.45 -3.90
C ALA A 92 0.01 20.98 -4.79
N VAL A 93 1.26 21.36 -4.46
CA VAL A 93 2.46 20.93 -5.21
C VAL A 93 2.74 19.43 -5.03
N VAL A 94 2.54 18.88 -3.82
CA VAL A 94 2.67 17.43 -3.59
C VAL A 94 1.72 16.67 -4.51
N LEU A 95 0.44 17.05 -4.51
CA LEU A 95 -0.58 16.38 -5.31
C LEU A 95 -0.32 16.55 -6.82
N GLN A 96 0.15 17.72 -7.27
CA GLN A 96 0.60 17.90 -8.66
C GLN A 96 1.74 16.95 -9.01
N GLY A 97 2.73 16.80 -8.13
CA GLY A 97 3.83 15.84 -8.31
C GLY A 97 3.33 14.41 -8.49
N LEU A 98 2.33 14.00 -7.69
CA LEU A 98 1.69 12.69 -7.82
C LEU A 98 0.90 12.54 -9.12
N VAL A 99 0.14 13.56 -9.54
CA VAL A 99 -0.53 13.58 -10.86
C VAL A 99 0.49 13.37 -11.98
N HIS A 100 1.64 14.05 -11.92
CA HIS A 100 2.68 13.89 -12.92
C HIS A 100 3.31 12.50 -12.92
N ALA A 101 3.51 11.89 -11.74
CA ALA A 101 3.97 10.50 -11.64
C ALA A 101 2.98 9.52 -12.29
N LEU A 102 1.69 9.73 -12.02
CA LEU A 102 0.60 8.89 -12.54
C LEU A 102 0.26 9.17 -14.01
N SER A 103 0.76 10.27 -14.59
CA SER A 103 0.60 10.57 -16.02
C SER A 103 1.44 9.67 -16.95
N GLU A 104 2.38 8.92 -16.38
CA GLU A 104 3.26 7.95 -17.08
C GLU A 104 4.04 8.50 -18.28
N SER A 105 4.25 9.83 -18.35
CA SER A 105 5.04 10.47 -19.39
C SER A 105 6.46 10.78 -18.90
N TYR A 106 7.45 10.70 -19.80
CA TYR A 106 8.84 11.06 -19.47
C TYR A 106 8.94 12.48 -18.88
N MET A 107 8.26 13.44 -19.52
CA MET A 107 8.17 14.82 -19.03
C MET A 107 7.44 14.91 -17.68
N GLY A 108 6.40 14.09 -17.48
CA GLY A 108 5.71 13.95 -16.20
C GLY A 108 6.66 13.50 -15.09
N TYR A 109 7.50 12.50 -15.30
CA TYR A 109 8.47 12.08 -14.28
C TYR A 109 9.45 13.20 -13.89
N ALA A 110 9.94 13.97 -14.87
CA ALA A 110 10.79 15.12 -14.59
C ALA A 110 10.05 16.21 -13.79
N GLN A 111 8.80 16.50 -14.16
CA GLN A 111 7.95 17.46 -13.43
C GLN A 111 7.62 16.98 -12.02
N CYS A 112 7.37 15.68 -11.83
CA CYS A 112 7.18 15.04 -10.54
C CYS A 112 8.41 15.24 -9.65
N LEU A 113 9.61 14.90 -10.14
CA LEU A 113 10.85 15.07 -9.38
C LEU A 113 11.06 16.53 -8.95
N TYR A 114 10.82 17.48 -9.84
CA TYR A 114 10.91 18.90 -9.52
C TYR A 114 9.88 19.32 -8.45
N ALA A 115 8.61 18.96 -8.64
CA ALA A 115 7.53 19.31 -7.73
C ALA A 115 7.76 18.73 -6.34
N LEU A 116 8.10 17.43 -6.26
CA LEU A 116 8.37 16.74 -4.99
C LEU A 116 9.60 17.32 -4.27
N ASN A 117 10.69 17.63 -4.97
CA ASN A 117 11.85 18.28 -4.35
C ASN A 117 11.51 19.69 -3.83
N SER A 118 10.70 20.45 -4.56
CA SER A 118 10.21 21.77 -4.14
C SER A 118 9.37 21.66 -2.86
N ALA A 119 8.39 20.77 -2.85
CA ALA A 119 7.51 20.54 -1.70
C ALA A 119 8.29 20.04 -0.48
N HIS A 120 9.19 19.07 -0.66
CA HIS A 120 10.07 18.58 0.41
C HIS A 120 10.87 19.72 1.05
N SER A 121 11.50 20.56 0.23
CA SER A 121 12.28 21.70 0.71
C SER A 121 11.44 22.72 1.49
N ARG A 122 10.17 22.93 1.08
CA ARG A 122 9.23 23.81 1.80
C ARG A 122 8.83 23.21 3.14
N PHE A 123 8.42 21.94 3.18
CA PHE A 123 8.03 21.29 4.43
C PHE A 123 9.19 21.15 5.42
N ALA A 124 10.42 20.93 4.96
CA ALA A 124 11.59 20.93 5.83
C ALA A 124 11.80 22.29 6.52
N LYS A 125 11.64 23.40 5.78
CA LYS A 125 11.74 24.77 6.34
C LYS A 125 10.58 25.08 7.29
N LEU A 126 9.36 24.73 6.91
CA LEU A 126 8.17 24.88 7.75
C LEU A 126 8.35 24.10 9.06
N PHE A 127 8.81 22.85 8.99
CA PHE A 127 9.02 22.02 10.17
C PHE A 127 10.02 22.62 11.15
N ALA A 128 11.17 23.11 10.66
CA ALA A 128 12.15 23.79 11.51
C ALA A 128 11.61 25.09 12.13
N SER A 129 10.71 25.80 11.42
CA SER A 129 10.12 27.05 11.92
C SER A 129 8.98 26.83 12.91
N VAL A 130 8.15 25.82 12.69
CA VAL A 130 6.96 25.51 13.51
C VAL A 130 7.33 24.66 14.74
N PHE A 131 8.34 23.80 14.61
CA PHE A 131 8.83 22.92 15.68
C PHE A 131 10.32 23.16 16.00
N PRO A 132 10.74 24.38 16.35
CA PRO A 132 12.15 24.70 16.60
C PRO A 132 12.76 23.91 17.77
N ASN A 133 11.92 23.46 18.71
CA ASN A 133 12.31 22.66 19.87
C ASN A 133 11.93 21.18 19.74
N GLY A 134 11.54 20.73 18.54
CA GLY A 134 11.05 19.38 18.29
C GLY A 134 9.55 19.19 18.61
N LEU A 135 9.02 18.01 18.25
CA LEU A 135 7.60 17.67 18.35
C LEU A 135 7.08 17.43 19.77
N ASP A 136 7.96 17.07 20.71
CA ASP A 136 7.57 16.79 22.10
C ASP A 136 7.46 18.05 22.96
N ALA A 137 8.03 19.16 22.49
CA ALA A 137 7.90 20.43 23.17
C ALA A 137 6.44 20.92 23.12
N PRO A 138 5.95 21.63 24.15
CA PRO A 138 4.64 22.26 24.09
C PRO A 138 4.52 23.13 22.84
N HIS A 139 3.43 22.92 22.07
CA HIS A 139 3.19 23.68 20.85
C HIS A 139 3.06 25.17 21.17
N GLN A 140 3.86 26.00 20.49
CA GLN A 140 3.78 27.45 20.59
C GLN A 140 3.10 27.99 19.33
N PRO A 141 2.10 28.90 19.47
CA PRO A 141 1.44 29.49 18.31
C PRO A 141 2.45 30.10 17.35
N VAL A 142 2.25 29.88 16.05
CA VAL A 142 3.23 30.29 15.04
C VAL A 142 3.33 31.82 15.00
N SER A 143 4.55 32.34 15.25
CA SER A 143 4.83 33.77 15.16
C SER A 143 4.86 34.22 13.70
N ARG A 144 3.95 35.12 13.31
CA ARG A 144 3.96 35.77 12.01
C ARG A 144 5.07 36.83 11.99
N LYS A 145 6.31 36.43 11.68
CA LYS A 145 7.36 37.41 11.37
C LYS A 145 7.08 38.07 10.01
N PRO A 146 7.18 39.39 9.86
CA PRO A 146 7.10 40.04 8.56
C PRO A 146 8.26 39.53 7.68
N SER A 147 7.96 39.05 6.48
CA SER A 147 8.92 38.45 5.55
C SER A 147 10.00 39.45 5.12
N SER A 148 11.28 39.15 5.38
CA SER A 148 12.42 40.04 5.12
C SER A 148 12.95 39.96 3.68
N VAL A 149 12.13 40.27 2.67
CA VAL A 149 12.60 40.28 1.27
C VAL A 149 12.50 41.66 0.60
N PHE A 150 11.72 42.60 1.14
CA PHE A 150 11.73 43.99 0.69
C PHE A 150 12.11 44.94 1.85
N ARG A 151 13.39 45.29 1.90
CA ARG A 151 13.93 46.33 2.79
C ARG A 151 13.58 47.72 2.22
N TRP A 152 12.31 48.10 2.26
CA TRP A 152 11.85 49.50 2.35
C TRP A 152 10.34 49.57 2.57
N SER A 153 9.87 49.20 3.75
CA SER A 153 8.52 49.51 4.22
C SER A 153 8.55 49.62 5.73
N LYS A 154 7.79 50.60 6.23
CA LYS A 154 7.64 50.96 7.64
C LYS A 154 7.47 49.71 8.51
N GLU A 155 8.16 49.68 9.64
CA GLU A 155 8.09 48.66 10.68
C GLU A 155 6.61 48.40 11.04
N GLU A 156 6.06 47.33 10.46
CA GLU A 156 4.69 46.88 10.69
C GLU A 156 4.71 46.08 12.00
N ALA A 157 3.79 46.41 12.92
CA ALA A 157 3.69 45.71 14.20
C ALA A 157 3.58 44.19 13.99
N PRO A 158 4.15 43.35 14.89
CA PRO A 158 4.04 41.91 14.77
C PRO A 158 2.56 41.53 14.65
N ALA A 159 2.22 40.82 13.58
CA ALA A 159 0.84 40.42 13.32
C ALA A 159 0.36 39.53 14.49
N PRO A 160 -0.92 39.63 14.88
CA PRO A 160 -1.47 38.79 15.93
C PRO A 160 -1.30 37.31 15.57
N PRO A 161 -1.19 36.43 16.59
CA PRO A 161 -1.11 35.00 16.36
C PRO A 161 -2.34 34.52 15.56
N PRO A 162 -2.18 33.48 14.73
CA PRO A 162 -3.29 32.90 14.00
C PRO A 162 -4.39 32.43 14.95
N ALA A 163 -5.64 32.44 14.46
CA ALA A 163 -6.75 31.88 15.21
C ALA A 163 -6.53 30.37 15.48
N PRO A 164 -7.09 29.79 16.56
CA PRO A 164 -6.78 28.42 16.97
C PRO A 164 -6.98 27.36 15.88
N ALA A 165 -8.02 27.49 15.04
CA ALA A 165 -8.25 26.57 13.93
C ALA A 165 -7.15 26.67 12.85
N VAL A 166 -6.69 27.88 12.55
CA VAL A 166 -5.64 28.16 11.56
C VAL A 166 -4.27 27.71 12.09
N ASP A 167 -3.97 27.97 13.37
CA ASP A 167 -2.76 27.45 14.02
C ASP A 167 -2.76 25.91 14.07
N GLY A 168 -3.94 25.32 14.32
CA GLY A 168 -4.21 23.90 14.22
C GLY A 168 -3.79 23.30 12.88
N LEU A 169 -4.24 23.92 11.78
CA LEU A 169 -3.90 23.55 10.41
C LEU A 169 -2.40 23.72 10.12
N ILE A 170 -1.78 24.81 10.56
CA ILE A 170 -0.35 25.05 10.29
C ILE A 170 0.49 23.96 10.97
N ALA A 171 0.23 23.68 12.25
CA ALA A 171 0.96 22.65 12.99
C ALA A 171 0.76 21.26 12.38
N ALA A 172 -0.49 20.90 12.08
CA ALA A 172 -0.82 19.58 11.54
C ALA A 172 -0.28 19.39 10.11
N GLY A 173 -0.52 20.35 9.22
CA GLY A 173 -0.07 20.29 7.82
C GLY A 173 1.44 20.29 7.70
N THR A 174 2.14 21.05 8.55
CA THR A 174 3.60 21.02 8.61
C THR A 174 4.13 19.66 9.05
N ALA A 175 3.59 19.09 10.12
CA ALA A 175 4.00 17.78 10.61
C ALA A 175 3.64 16.66 9.62
N PHE A 176 2.46 16.74 8.99
CA PHE A 176 2.01 15.84 7.94
C PHE A 176 2.97 15.85 6.74
N GLY A 177 3.23 17.02 6.15
CA GLY A 177 4.09 17.11 4.97
C GLY A 177 5.53 16.69 5.25
N TYR A 178 6.08 17.08 6.40
CA TYR A 178 7.41 16.62 6.83
C TYR A 178 7.45 15.10 6.98
N GLY A 179 6.47 14.52 7.67
CA GLY A 179 6.37 13.08 7.88
C GLY A 179 6.17 12.30 6.59
N LEU A 180 5.32 12.79 5.68
CA LEU A 180 5.06 12.17 4.37
C LEU A 180 6.35 12.03 3.55
N PHE A 181 7.14 13.10 3.44
CA PHE A 181 8.40 13.05 2.67
C PHE A 181 9.49 12.24 3.37
N ASN A 182 9.57 12.31 4.70
CA ASN A 182 10.59 11.55 5.42
C ASN A 182 10.22 10.07 5.56
N LEU A 183 8.96 9.67 5.34
CA LEU A 183 8.54 8.26 5.28
C LEU A 183 8.59 7.70 3.85
N GLY A 184 8.14 8.48 2.86
CA GLY A 184 7.85 8.01 1.50
C GLY A 184 9.01 7.98 0.52
N VAL A 185 10.23 8.35 0.93
CA VAL A 185 11.33 8.54 -0.03
C VAL A 185 12.55 7.69 0.35
N GLN A 186 12.60 6.46 -0.17
CA GLN A 186 13.85 5.68 -0.22
C GLN A 186 14.51 5.74 -1.61
N GLY A 187 13.74 5.68 -2.70
CA GLY A 187 14.28 5.68 -4.07
C GLY A 187 14.74 7.05 -4.60
N VAL A 188 14.01 8.13 -4.31
CA VAL A 188 14.35 9.49 -4.75
C VAL A 188 15.28 10.21 -3.76
N ALA A 189 15.35 9.75 -2.51
CA ALA A 189 16.15 10.34 -1.43
C ALA A 189 17.62 9.96 -1.52
N GLY A 190 17.91 8.72 -1.93
CA GLY A 190 19.28 8.30 -2.24
C GLY A 190 19.87 9.07 -3.42
N LEU A 191 19.03 9.40 -4.42
CA LEU A 191 19.42 10.20 -5.59
C LEU A 191 19.63 11.69 -5.25
N LEU A 192 18.95 12.21 -4.22
CA LEU A 192 18.95 13.62 -3.84
C LEU A 192 19.66 13.92 -2.50
N GLY A 193 20.23 12.92 -1.84
CA GLY A 193 21.05 13.07 -0.62
C GLY A 193 20.29 13.37 0.67
N TYR A 194 19.02 12.99 0.79
CA TYR A 194 18.24 13.27 2.01
C TYR A 194 18.61 12.36 3.18
N LYS A 195 18.74 12.92 4.39
CA LYS A 195 18.87 12.14 5.64
C LYS A 195 17.50 11.59 6.03
N HIS A 196 17.34 10.28 5.94
CA HIS A 196 16.11 9.57 6.29
C HIS A 196 16.06 9.27 7.79
N ASP A 197 15.07 9.81 8.49
CA ASP A 197 14.72 9.44 9.87
C ASP A 197 13.28 8.92 9.93
N ARG A 198 13.13 7.60 9.76
CA ARG A 198 11.83 6.92 9.78
C ARG A 198 11.10 7.14 11.11
N ALA A 199 11.83 7.15 12.23
CA ALA A 199 11.23 7.28 13.54
C ALA A 199 10.63 8.68 13.72
N LEU A 200 11.37 9.72 13.33
CA LEU A 200 10.85 11.09 13.35
C LEU A 200 9.69 11.27 12.37
N ALA A 201 9.76 10.68 11.18
CA ALA A 201 8.68 10.74 10.19
C ALA A 201 7.37 10.16 10.72
N LEU A 202 7.42 8.96 11.32
CA LEU A 202 6.26 8.31 11.93
C LEU A 202 5.70 9.12 13.10
N ARG A 203 6.57 9.74 13.90
CA ARG A 203 6.15 10.62 15.00
C ARG A 203 5.50 11.91 14.51
N ALA A 204 6.01 12.50 13.42
CA ALA A 204 5.41 13.69 12.80
C ALA A 204 4.01 13.38 12.23
N LEU A 205 3.85 12.24 11.57
CA LEU A 205 2.54 11.78 11.10
C LEU A 205 1.59 11.47 12.26
N ALA A 206 2.07 10.82 13.33
CA ALA A 206 1.25 10.55 14.52
C ALA A 206 0.81 11.85 15.21
N TYR A 207 1.71 12.84 15.29
CA TYR A 207 1.38 14.18 15.78
C TYR A 207 0.27 14.83 14.96
N ALA A 208 0.36 14.80 13.63
CA ALA A 208 -0.68 15.33 12.75
C ALA A 208 -2.00 14.57 12.91
N ALA A 209 -1.95 13.23 12.90
CA ALA A 209 -3.12 12.36 13.04
C ALA A 209 -3.84 12.51 14.39
N ALA A 210 -3.15 13.02 15.42
CA ALA A 210 -3.74 13.25 16.74
C ALA A 210 -4.62 14.52 16.80
N ARG A 211 -4.54 15.42 15.82
CA ARG A 211 -5.23 16.73 15.80
C ARG A 211 -6.61 16.66 15.16
N ASP A 212 -7.29 17.79 15.09
CA ASP A 212 -8.68 17.88 14.61
C ASP A 212 -8.82 18.49 13.21
N ASP A 213 -7.73 18.92 12.57
CA ASP A 213 -7.80 19.52 11.23
C ASP A 213 -7.91 18.45 10.12
N THR A 214 -8.06 18.86 8.86
CA THR A 214 -8.16 17.94 7.71
C THR A 214 -6.90 17.08 7.53
N HIS A 215 -5.70 17.61 7.80
CA HIS A 215 -4.45 16.85 7.68
C HIS A 215 -4.41 15.67 8.64
N SER A 216 -5.12 15.73 9.78
CA SER A 216 -5.21 14.59 10.70
C SER A 216 -5.72 13.32 10.01
N VAL A 217 -6.72 13.44 9.15
CA VAL A 217 -7.33 12.32 8.43
C VAL A 217 -6.38 11.78 7.36
N PHE A 218 -5.72 12.66 6.61
CA PHE A 218 -4.71 12.26 5.63
C PHE A 218 -3.46 11.64 6.27
N ALA A 219 -2.99 12.19 7.39
CA ALA A 219 -1.91 11.59 8.18
C ALA A 219 -2.31 10.20 8.70
N GLY A 220 -3.56 10.06 9.16
CA GLY A 220 -4.16 8.78 9.49
C GLY A 220 -4.11 7.79 8.31
N LEU A 221 -4.54 8.20 7.10
CA LEU A 221 -4.47 7.37 5.90
C LEU A 221 -3.04 6.93 5.53
N VAL A 222 -2.05 7.83 5.66
CA VAL A 222 -0.64 7.51 5.41
C VAL A 222 -0.15 6.47 6.42
N LEU A 223 -0.44 6.65 7.71
CA LEU A 223 -0.08 5.69 8.76
C LEU A 223 -0.78 4.35 8.59
N MET A 224 -2.08 4.35 8.26
CA MET A 224 -2.85 3.14 7.95
C MET A 224 -2.25 2.38 6.77
N THR A 225 -1.88 3.09 5.70
CA THR A 225 -1.24 2.51 4.53
C THR A 225 0.12 1.91 4.89
N TYR A 226 0.95 2.64 5.63
CA TYR A 226 2.25 2.16 6.11
C TYR A 226 2.10 0.90 6.96
N ASN A 227 1.27 0.96 8.00
CA ASN A 227 1.03 -0.16 8.92
C ASN A 227 0.46 -1.38 8.18
N GLY A 228 -0.52 -1.17 7.31
CA GLY A 228 -1.13 -2.23 6.50
C GLY A 228 -0.13 -2.89 5.55
N VAL A 229 0.74 -2.10 4.89
CA VAL A 229 1.79 -2.62 4.00
C VAL A 229 2.86 -3.39 4.78
N VAL A 230 3.31 -2.89 5.93
CA VAL A 230 4.28 -3.60 6.79
C VAL A 230 3.70 -4.92 7.29
N LEU A 231 2.45 -4.93 7.78
CA LEU A 231 1.76 -6.14 8.20
C LEU A 231 1.62 -7.16 7.07
N LEU A 232 1.24 -6.69 5.87
CA LEU A 232 0.99 -7.54 4.71
C LEU A 232 2.27 -8.08 4.08
N LEU A 233 3.32 -7.27 3.90
CA LEU A 233 4.42 -7.60 2.98
C LEU A 233 5.77 -7.88 3.65
N ALA A 234 6.00 -7.41 4.89
CA ALA A 234 7.29 -7.65 5.57
C ALA A 234 7.51 -9.13 5.93
N GLY A 235 6.45 -9.92 6.04
CA GLY A 235 6.50 -11.36 6.37
C GLY A 235 6.73 -11.67 7.85
N TRP A 236 7.32 -10.75 8.61
CA TRP A 236 7.47 -10.79 10.07
C TRP A 236 7.62 -9.36 10.61
N GLN A 237 7.15 -9.12 11.85
CA GLN A 237 7.24 -7.82 12.50
C GLN A 237 7.89 -7.92 13.89
N ALA A 238 8.66 -6.90 14.26
CA ALA A 238 9.40 -6.84 15.52
C ALA A 238 8.49 -6.81 16.75
N ASP A 239 7.37 -6.11 16.64
CA ASP A 239 6.29 -6.01 17.63
C ASP A 239 4.95 -5.86 16.89
N GLU A 240 4.45 -6.99 16.38
CA GLU A 240 3.18 -7.05 15.68
C GLU A 240 2.01 -6.54 16.54
N ALA A 241 2.00 -6.88 17.83
CA ALA A 241 0.92 -6.50 18.73
C ALA A 241 0.82 -4.98 18.88
N LYS A 242 1.96 -4.28 19.02
CA LYS A 242 1.99 -2.82 19.02
C LYS A 242 1.52 -2.24 17.69
N LEU A 243 2.01 -2.77 16.57
CA LEU A 243 1.65 -2.30 15.24
C LEU A 243 0.14 -2.40 14.99
N VAL A 244 -0.48 -3.54 15.34
CA VAL A 244 -1.93 -3.76 15.23
C VAL A 244 -2.71 -2.81 16.14
N ARG A 245 -2.27 -2.60 17.39
CA ARG A 245 -2.93 -1.66 18.32
C ARG A 245 -2.92 -0.24 17.79
N GLU A 246 -1.77 0.23 17.30
CA GLU A 246 -1.61 1.58 16.75
C GLU A 246 -2.44 1.77 15.49
N TYR A 247 -2.41 0.80 14.57
CA TYR A 247 -3.23 0.83 13.36
C TYR A 247 -4.73 0.86 13.69
N ARG A 248 -5.19 -0.01 14.59
CA ARG A 248 -6.59 -0.06 15.02
C ARG A 248 -7.04 1.24 15.68
N ALA A 249 -6.23 1.84 16.54
CA ALA A 249 -6.59 3.11 17.19
C ALA A 249 -6.87 4.24 16.19
N ILE A 250 -6.09 4.31 15.10
CA ILE A 250 -6.31 5.31 14.04
C ILE A 250 -7.60 4.99 13.28
N VAL A 251 -7.83 3.71 12.92
CA VAL A 251 -9.04 3.28 12.21
C VAL A 251 -10.29 3.54 13.03
N ASP A 252 -10.29 3.19 14.32
CA ASP A 252 -11.44 3.36 15.21
C ASP A 252 -11.78 4.84 15.40
N ARG A 253 -10.78 5.70 15.60
CA ARG A 253 -10.98 7.15 15.71
C ARG A 253 -11.64 7.72 14.45
N THR A 254 -11.14 7.37 13.28
CA THR A 254 -11.67 7.90 12.02
C THR A 254 -13.04 7.31 11.69
N THR A 255 -13.26 6.02 11.99
CA THR A 255 -14.56 5.35 11.80
C THR A 255 -15.63 5.95 12.71
N ALA A 256 -15.28 6.32 13.95
CA ALA A 256 -16.21 6.99 14.86
C ALA A 256 -16.68 8.35 14.31
N LYS A 257 -15.83 9.04 13.54
CA LYS A 257 -16.18 10.32 12.90
C LYS A 257 -16.91 10.14 11.57
N TYR A 258 -16.50 9.16 10.76
CA TYR A 258 -17.05 8.92 9.42
C TYR A 258 -17.44 7.43 9.23
N PRO A 259 -18.54 6.97 9.85
CA PRO A 259 -18.89 5.54 9.86
C PRO A 259 -19.26 4.99 8.47
N ALA A 260 -19.58 5.86 7.52
CA ALA A 260 -19.94 5.48 6.16
C ALA A 260 -18.73 5.34 5.21
N GLY A 261 -17.56 5.88 5.58
CA GLY A 261 -16.41 6.01 4.68
C GLY A 261 -15.78 4.69 4.25
N ALA A 262 -15.72 4.43 2.94
CA ALA A 262 -15.18 3.19 2.37
C ALA A 262 -13.72 2.94 2.76
N LEU A 263 -12.89 3.99 2.85
CA LEU A 263 -11.47 3.85 3.23
C LEU A 263 -11.30 3.31 4.66
N TRP A 264 -12.21 3.60 5.59
CA TRP A 264 -12.10 3.13 6.97
C TRP A 264 -12.62 1.70 7.10
N ILE A 265 -13.70 1.36 6.39
CA ILE A 265 -14.20 0.00 6.24
C ILE A 265 -13.11 -0.92 5.67
N LEU A 266 -12.42 -0.46 4.62
CA LEU A 266 -11.29 -1.16 4.01
C LEU A 266 -10.21 -1.48 5.05
N ASN A 267 -9.78 -0.47 5.82
CA ASN A 267 -8.70 -0.65 6.78
C ASN A 267 -9.13 -1.52 7.97
N HIS A 268 -10.38 -1.46 8.40
CA HIS A 268 -10.92 -2.39 9.39
C HIS A 268 -10.86 -3.85 8.90
N ALA A 269 -11.29 -4.11 7.66
CA ALA A 269 -11.20 -5.43 7.04
C ALA A 269 -9.75 -5.91 6.88
N LYS A 270 -8.83 -5.01 6.50
CA LYS A 270 -7.39 -5.33 6.45
C LYS A 270 -6.86 -5.76 7.80
N ILE A 271 -7.19 -5.06 8.89
CA ILE A 271 -6.79 -5.47 10.24
C ILE A 271 -7.37 -6.84 10.58
N GLN A 272 -8.66 -7.08 10.30
CA GLN A 272 -9.29 -8.39 10.52
C GLN A 272 -8.54 -9.50 9.77
N ARG A 273 -8.30 -9.33 8.47
CA ARG A 273 -7.53 -10.28 7.65
C ARG A 273 -6.12 -10.50 8.21
N MET A 274 -5.40 -9.43 8.53
CA MET A 274 -4.04 -9.52 9.06
C MET A 274 -3.98 -10.11 10.47
N THR A 275 -5.09 -10.18 11.20
CA THR A 275 -5.12 -10.77 12.57
C THR A 275 -5.80 -12.14 12.60
N GLY A 276 -5.90 -12.82 11.45
CA GLY A 276 -6.46 -14.17 11.33
C GLY A 276 -7.99 -14.25 11.30
N GLN A 277 -8.68 -13.11 11.25
CA GLN A 277 -10.15 -12.98 11.20
C GLN A 277 -10.62 -12.74 9.75
N ALA A 278 -10.15 -13.58 8.82
CA ALA A 278 -10.40 -13.36 7.39
C ALA A 278 -11.87 -13.56 6.99
N ALA A 279 -12.64 -14.39 7.73
CA ALA A 279 -14.06 -14.56 7.46
C ALA A 279 -14.86 -13.30 7.84
N GLU A 280 -14.51 -12.68 8.97
CA GLU A 280 -15.06 -11.42 9.43
C GLU A 280 -14.64 -10.26 8.51
N ALA A 281 -13.42 -10.30 7.98
CA ALA A 281 -12.96 -9.34 6.97
C ALA A 281 -13.87 -9.37 5.73
N ILE A 282 -14.21 -10.57 5.22
CA ILE A 282 -15.15 -10.71 4.10
C ILE A 282 -16.51 -10.10 4.44
N GLN A 283 -17.07 -10.40 5.62
CA GLN A 283 -18.37 -9.85 6.04
C GLN A 283 -18.34 -8.32 6.13
N THR A 284 -17.26 -7.73 6.66
CA THR A 284 -17.08 -6.27 6.71
C THR A 284 -17.07 -5.67 5.29
N LEU A 285 -16.33 -6.28 4.36
CA LEU A 285 -16.22 -5.80 2.98
C LEU A 285 -17.55 -5.93 2.23
N GLU A 286 -18.23 -7.07 2.34
CA GLU A 286 -19.55 -7.32 1.75
C GLU A 286 -20.60 -6.35 2.31
N SER A 287 -20.57 -6.09 3.62
CA SER A 287 -21.45 -5.10 4.26
C SER A 287 -21.18 -3.69 3.76
N GLY A 288 -19.90 -3.33 3.55
CA GLY A 288 -19.51 -2.04 2.96
C GLY A 288 -19.94 -1.88 1.50
N LEU A 289 -20.11 -2.99 0.78
CA LEU A 289 -20.52 -3.06 -0.62
C LEU A 289 -22.01 -3.38 -0.82
N ALA A 290 -22.80 -3.38 0.26
CA ALA A 290 -24.20 -3.77 0.22
C ALA A 290 -25.04 -2.75 -0.61
N PRO A 291 -25.97 -3.21 -1.48
CA PRO A 291 -26.76 -2.33 -2.35
C PRO A 291 -27.56 -1.23 -1.66
N GLY A 292 -27.82 -1.37 -0.36
CA GLY A 292 -28.52 -0.36 0.46
C GLY A 292 -27.65 0.80 0.93
N ARG A 293 -26.39 0.90 0.50
CA ARG A 293 -25.48 1.99 0.87
C ARG A 293 -25.29 2.98 -0.29
N PRO A 294 -25.05 4.27 0.00
CA PRO A 294 -24.62 5.22 -1.02
C PRO A 294 -23.26 4.80 -1.61
N HIS A 295 -23.22 4.68 -2.93
CA HIS A 295 -22.02 4.33 -3.70
C HIS A 295 -21.62 5.50 -4.62
N THR A 296 -21.50 6.69 -4.03
CA THR A 296 -21.20 7.97 -4.70
C THR A 296 -19.71 8.16 -5.01
N PHE A 297 -18.84 7.35 -4.41
CA PHE A 297 -17.40 7.35 -4.64
C PHE A 297 -16.91 5.97 -5.10
N GLN A 298 -17.30 5.58 -6.31
CA GLN A 298 -17.04 4.26 -6.90
C GLN A 298 -15.56 3.84 -6.85
N GLN A 299 -14.62 4.77 -7.01
CA GLN A 299 -13.20 4.47 -6.98
C GLN A 299 -12.72 4.05 -5.58
N ALA A 300 -13.31 4.58 -4.51
CA ALA A 300 -13.04 4.11 -3.15
C ALA A 300 -13.67 2.73 -2.90
N ASP A 301 -14.88 2.50 -3.42
CA ASP A 301 -15.55 1.19 -3.34
C ASP A 301 -14.79 0.09 -4.10
N ALA A 302 -14.13 0.44 -5.21
CA ALA A 302 -13.26 -0.47 -5.94
C ALA A 302 -12.12 -1.04 -5.08
N LEU A 303 -11.62 -0.27 -4.10
CA LEU A 303 -10.61 -0.77 -3.16
C LEU A 303 -11.17 -1.84 -2.22
N LEU A 304 -12.46 -1.76 -1.84
CA LEU A 304 -13.14 -2.79 -1.07
C LEU A 304 -13.28 -4.08 -1.89
N VAL A 305 -13.67 -3.96 -3.16
CA VAL A 305 -13.78 -5.11 -4.08
C VAL A 305 -12.41 -5.76 -4.29
N PHE A 306 -11.35 -4.97 -4.41
CA PHE A 306 -9.99 -5.48 -4.53
C PHE A 306 -9.55 -6.26 -3.29
N GLU A 307 -9.75 -5.72 -2.09
CA GLU A 307 -9.42 -6.43 -0.85
C GLU A 307 -10.29 -7.69 -0.67
N LEU A 308 -11.56 -7.64 -1.08
CA LEU A 308 -12.48 -8.77 -1.02
C LEU A 308 -11.99 -9.92 -1.90
N ALA A 309 -11.60 -9.63 -3.15
CA ALA A 309 -11.10 -10.64 -4.09
C ALA A 309 -9.86 -11.36 -3.53
N TRP A 310 -8.92 -10.61 -2.97
CA TRP A 310 -7.71 -11.18 -2.35
C TRP A 310 -8.03 -11.98 -1.09
N THR A 311 -8.98 -11.52 -0.27
CA THR A 311 -9.37 -12.22 0.96
C THR A 311 -10.12 -13.52 0.63
N GLN A 312 -10.99 -13.51 -0.38
CA GLN A 312 -11.67 -14.70 -0.90
C GLN A 312 -10.65 -15.72 -1.44
N LEU A 313 -9.68 -15.26 -2.25
CA LEU A 313 -8.61 -16.12 -2.77
C LEU A 313 -7.78 -16.75 -1.64
N ALA A 314 -7.40 -15.96 -0.64
CA ALA A 314 -6.65 -16.45 0.53
C ALA A 314 -7.42 -17.51 1.34
N LEU A 315 -8.75 -17.54 1.25
CA LEU A 315 -9.61 -18.55 1.85
C LEU A 315 -10.04 -19.66 0.88
N ARG A 316 -9.46 -19.72 -0.33
CA ARG A 316 -9.79 -20.67 -1.40
C ARG A 316 -11.25 -20.64 -1.83
N ARG A 317 -11.92 -19.49 -1.68
CA ARG A 317 -13.24 -19.26 -2.28
C ARG A 317 -13.04 -18.93 -3.75
N TYR A 318 -12.58 -19.90 -4.52
CA TYR A 318 -12.02 -19.67 -5.85
C TYR A 318 -13.05 -19.14 -6.86
N GLU A 319 -14.26 -19.68 -6.86
CA GLU A 319 -15.34 -19.20 -7.74
C GLU A 319 -15.72 -17.75 -7.40
N ASP A 320 -15.89 -17.44 -6.10
CA ASP A 320 -16.17 -16.08 -5.62
C ASP A 320 -15.03 -15.11 -5.96
N ALA A 321 -13.78 -15.52 -5.71
CA ALA A 321 -12.60 -14.72 -6.00
C ALA A 321 -12.49 -14.41 -7.50
N ALA A 322 -12.71 -15.40 -8.37
CA ALA A 322 -12.71 -15.22 -9.80
C ALA A 322 -13.76 -14.17 -10.23
N ALA A 323 -15.01 -14.31 -9.74
CA ALA A 323 -16.06 -13.35 -10.02
C ALA A 323 -15.71 -11.93 -9.54
N THR A 324 -15.18 -11.81 -8.32
CA THR A 324 -14.80 -10.52 -7.73
C THR A 324 -13.62 -9.87 -8.45
N PHE A 325 -12.62 -10.64 -8.89
CA PHE A 325 -11.52 -10.11 -9.72
C PHE A 325 -12.02 -9.64 -11.08
N ILE A 326 -12.95 -10.36 -11.72
CA ILE A 326 -13.54 -9.90 -12.98
C ILE A 326 -14.35 -8.62 -12.78
N ARG A 327 -15.11 -8.50 -11.68
CA ARG A 327 -15.82 -7.27 -11.31
C ARG A 327 -14.88 -6.07 -11.21
N MET A 328 -13.61 -6.24 -10.83
CA MET A 328 -12.65 -5.12 -10.83
C MET A 328 -12.55 -4.46 -12.21
N THR A 329 -12.67 -5.21 -13.30
CA THR A 329 -12.55 -4.67 -14.67
C THR A 329 -13.68 -3.70 -15.04
N GLU A 330 -14.82 -3.79 -14.35
CA GLU A 330 -15.96 -2.88 -14.49
C GLU A 330 -15.79 -1.60 -13.67
N LEU A 331 -14.96 -1.66 -12.63
CA LEU A 331 -14.77 -0.58 -11.65
C LEU A 331 -13.52 0.26 -11.87
N ASN A 332 -12.56 -0.24 -12.66
CA ASN A 332 -11.32 0.49 -12.91
C ASN A 332 -10.72 0.25 -14.30
N SER A 333 -9.84 1.17 -14.67
CA SER A 333 -9.02 1.21 -15.87
C SER A 333 -8.02 0.07 -16.14
N TRP A 334 -7.47 -0.50 -15.07
CA TRP A 334 -6.08 -0.98 -15.03
C TRP A 334 -5.93 -2.46 -14.77
N SER A 335 -4.79 -3.00 -15.21
CA SER A 335 -4.38 -4.37 -14.90
C SER A 335 -5.42 -5.44 -15.25
N HIS A 336 -6.29 -5.19 -16.24
CA HIS A 336 -7.33 -6.14 -16.66
C HIS A 336 -6.75 -7.50 -17.03
N ALA A 337 -5.63 -7.53 -17.77
CA ALA A 337 -4.90 -8.76 -18.06
C ALA A 337 -4.49 -9.51 -16.78
N THR A 338 -4.06 -8.80 -15.74
CA THR A 338 -3.73 -9.39 -14.43
C THR A 338 -4.96 -9.95 -13.73
N TYR A 339 -6.09 -9.23 -13.74
CA TYR A 339 -7.32 -9.72 -13.12
C TYR A 339 -7.86 -10.96 -13.84
N TYR A 340 -7.80 -10.99 -15.18
CA TYR A 340 -8.15 -12.18 -15.97
C TYR A 340 -7.22 -13.36 -15.67
N PHE A 341 -5.92 -13.11 -15.56
CA PHE A 341 -4.94 -14.13 -15.22
C PHE A 341 -5.17 -14.74 -13.83
N ILE A 342 -5.47 -13.91 -12.82
CA ILE A 342 -5.77 -14.38 -11.47
C ILE A 342 -7.12 -15.11 -11.45
N ALA A 343 -8.16 -14.57 -12.10
CA ALA A 343 -9.47 -15.23 -12.17
C ALA A 343 -9.40 -16.58 -12.90
N ALA A 344 -8.62 -16.68 -13.98
CA ALA A 344 -8.35 -17.95 -14.64
C ALA A 344 -7.65 -18.95 -13.71
N GLY A 345 -6.63 -18.49 -12.98
CA GLY A 345 -5.99 -19.31 -11.95
C GLY A 345 -6.97 -19.79 -10.88
N ALA A 346 -7.86 -18.93 -10.40
CA ALA A 346 -8.87 -19.33 -9.43
C ALA A 346 -9.81 -20.40 -10.03
N HIS A 347 -10.27 -20.25 -11.27
CA HIS A 347 -11.05 -21.30 -11.95
C HIS A 347 -10.29 -22.62 -12.15
N ILE A 348 -8.98 -22.59 -12.42
CA ILE A 348 -8.13 -23.80 -12.46
C ILE A 348 -8.13 -24.48 -11.09
N SER A 349 -7.92 -23.72 -10.02
CA SER A 349 -7.95 -24.27 -8.66
C SER A 349 -9.32 -24.86 -8.31
N ALA A 350 -10.42 -24.18 -8.68
CA ALA A 350 -11.77 -24.71 -8.52
C ALA A 350 -11.97 -26.02 -9.28
N ALA A 351 -11.50 -26.09 -10.53
CA ALA A 351 -11.56 -27.31 -11.34
C ALA A 351 -10.85 -28.51 -10.67
N HIS A 352 -9.69 -28.27 -10.05
CA HIS A 352 -8.95 -29.30 -9.33
C HIS A 352 -9.63 -29.76 -8.02
N GLU A 353 -10.45 -28.90 -7.40
CA GLU A 353 -11.18 -29.22 -6.17
C GLU A 353 -12.53 -29.90 -6.39
N HIS A 354 -13.18 -29.59 -7.52
CA HIS A 354 -14.52 -30.11 -7.83
C HIS A 354 -14.50 -31.64 -7.93
N LYS A 355 -15.34 -32.29 -7.13
CA LYS A 355 -15.55 -33.75 -7.20
C LYS A 355 -16.48 -34.15 -8.35
N ASP A 356 -17.32 -33.22 -8.79
CA ASP A 356 -18.21 -33.39 -9.94
C ASP A 356 -17.43 -33.11 -11.23
N PRO A 357 -17.25 -34.10 -12.11
CA PRO A 357 -16.49 -33.94 -13.34
C PRO A 357 -17.10 -32.90 -14.29
N VAL A 358 -18.42 -32.67 -14.24
CA VAL A 358 -19.08 -31.65 -15.06
C VAL A 358 -18.66 -30.26 -14.60
N ARG A 359 -18.80 -29.97 -13.30
CA ARG A 359 -18.39 -28.68 -12.72
C ARG A 359 -16.89 -28.42 -12.84
N ALA A 360 -16.07 -29.47 -12.71
CA ALA A 360 -14.63 -29.39 -12.95
C ALA A 360 -14.34 -28.97 -14.41
N SER A 361 -15.01 -29.60 -15.37
CA SER A 361 -14.87 -29.27 -16.80
C SER A 361 -15.35 -27.85 -17.11
N GLU A 362 -16.49 -27.41 -16.57
CA GLU A 362 -17.00 -26.04 -16.74
C GLU A 362 -16.00 -25.01 -16.21
N SER A 363 -15.43 -25.26 -15.03
CA SER A 363 -14.42 -24.38 -14.43
C SER A 363 -13.17 -24.30 -15.30
N MET A 364 -12.69 -25.44 -15.82
CA MET A 364 -11.51 -25.47 -16.70
C MET A 364 -11.75 -24.76 -18.04
N ILE A 365 -12.94 -24.92 -18.63
CA ILE A 365 -13.35 -24.18 -19.84
C ILE A 365 -13.35 -22.68 -19.56
N ARG A 366 -13.90 -22.27 -18.41
CA ARG A 366 -13.93 -20.85 -18.03
C ARG A 366 -12.53 -20.28 -17.84
N ALA A 367 -11.62 -21.04 -17.24
CA ALA A 367 -10.22 -20.65 -17.12
C ALA A 367 -9.58 -20.44 -18.50
N GLN A 368 -9.73 -21.39 -19.42
CA GLN A 368 -9.16 -21.28 -20.78
C GLN A 368 -9.70 -20.04 -21.52
N GLN A 369 -11.02 -19.79 -21.46
CA GLN A 369 -11.63 -18.60 -22.06
C GLN A 369 -11.03 -17.29 -21.54
N LEU A 370 -10.79 -17.19 -20.23
CA LEU A 370 -10.17 -16.02 -19.63
C LEU A 370 -8.71 -15.87 -20.08
N LEU A 371 -7.95 -16.97 -20.15
CA LEU A 371 -6.56 -16.94 -20.61
C LEU A 371 -6.46 -16.54 -22.09
N ASP A 372 -7.37 -17.01 -22.94
CA ASP A 372 -7.41 -16.68 -24.37
C ASP A 372 -7.74 -15.20 -24.64
N ALA A 373 -8.42 -14.52 -23.71
CA ALA A 373 -8.72 -13.09 -23.80
C ALA A 373 -7.51 -12.19 -23.45
N ILE A 374 -6.54 -12.70 -22.69
CA ILE A 374 -5.40 -11.91 -22.17
C ILE A 374 -4.56 -11.25 -23.27
N PRO A 375 -4.18 -11.94 -24.38
CA PRO A 375 -3.35 -11.32 -25.42
C PRO A 375 -3.92 -10.01 -25.96
N ALA A 376 -5.24 -9.95 -26.21
CA ALA A 376 -5.90 -8.73 -26.67
C ALA A 376 -5.84 -7.61 -25.62
N LEU A 377 -6.02 -7.94 -24.34
CA LEU A 377 -5.91 -6.97 -23.24
C LEU A 377 -4.50 -6.39 -23.11
N LEU A 378 -3.45 -7.19 -23.39
CA LEU A 378 -2.05 -6.73 -23.38
C LEU A 378 -1.71 -5.80 -24.55
N GLU A 379 -2.45 -5.86 -25.66
CA GLU A 379 -2.18 -5.02 -26.84
C GLU A 379 -2.79 -3.62 -26.72
N THR A 380 -3.87 -3.47 -25.96
CA THR A 380 -4.62 -2.19 -25.84
C THR A 380 -3.88 -1.07 -25.08
N ARG A 381 -2.75 -1.34 -24.43
CA ARG A 381 -2.11 -0.42 -23.45
C ARG A 381 -0.65 -0.04 -23.72
N LYS A 382 -0.22 -0.03 -24.98
CA LYS A 382 1.15 0.43 -25.35
C LYS A 382 1.25 1.95 -25.50
N LEU A 383 1.16 2.69 -24.39
CA LEU A 383 1.37 4.16 -24.39
C LEU A 383 2.86 4.55 -24.24
N THR A 384 3.66 3.77 -23.49
CA THR A 384 5.08 4.07 -23.22
C THR A 384 6.06 3.21 -24.05
N GLY A 385 5.54 2.28 -24.85
CA GLY A 385 6.34 1.35 -25.67
C GLY A 385 7.11 0.28 -24.88
N LYS A 386 7.06 0.28 -23.54
CA LYS A 386 7.64 -0.77 -22.68
C LYS A 386 6.55 -1.54 -21.95
N ASP A 387 6.56 -2.86 -22.06
CA ASP A 387 5.63 -3.76 -21.35
C ASP A 387 5.83 -3.62 -19.83
N LEU A 388 4.74 -3.61 -19.05
CA LEU A 388 4.81 -3.59 -17.59
C LEU A 388 5.40 -4.92 -17.06
N PRO A 389 6.15 -4.93 -15.94
CA PRO A 389 6.78 -6.17 -15.44
C PRO A 389 5.82 -7.34 -15.24
N THR A 390 4.60 -7.07 -14.74
CA THR A 390 3.56 -8.09 -14.56
C THR A 390 3.02 -8.61 -15.90
N GLU A 391 2.93 -7.76 -16.93
CA GLU A 391 2.49 -8.17 -18.28
C GLU A 391 3.54 -9.05 -18.98
N VAL A 392 4.83 -8.72 -18.82
CA VAL A 392 5.95 -9.55 -19.30
C VAL A 392 5.88 -10.93 -18.66
N PHE A 393 5.70 -10.97 -17.33
CA PHE A 393 5.55 -12.22 -16.58
C PHE A 393 4.36 -13.06 -17.09
N ILE A 394 3.18 -12.44 -17.25
CA ILE A 394 1.98 -13.11 -17.77
C ILE A 394 2.25 -13.70 -19.17
N ARG A 395 2.84 -12.92 -20.09
CA ARG A 395 3.15 -13.38 -21.45
C ARG A 395 4.07 -14.60 -21.44
N LYS A 396 5.13 -14.58 -20.62
CA LYS A 396 6.04 -15.73 -20.45
C LYS A 396 5.31 -16.96 -19.93
N LYS A 397 4.38 -16.79 -18.98
CA LYS A 397 3.57 -17.87 -18.42
C LYS A 397 2.63 -18.51 -19.42
N LEU A 398 1.90 -17.72 -20.20
CA LEU A 398 1.02 -18.25 -21.25
C LEU A 398 1.82 -19.07 -22.28
N ALA A 399 2.97 -18.56 -22.73
CA ALA A 399 3.85 -19.28 -23.66
C ALA A 399 4.42 -20.57 -23.06
N PHE A 400 4.81 -20.54 -21.79
CA PHE A 400 5.29 -21.72 -21.06
C PHE A 400 4.24 -22.83 -21.01
N TYR A 401 3.02 -22.53 -20.55
CA TYR A 401 1.97 -23.56 -20.41
C TYR A 401 1.47 -24.06 -21.77
N THR A 402 1.43 -23.19 -22.79
CA THR A 402 1.16 -23.63 -24.18
C THR A 402 2.18 -24.67 -24.64
N THR A 403 3.46 -24.42 -24.37
CA THR A 403 4.55 -25.35 -24.73
C THR A 403 4.51 -26.62 -23.88
N LYS A 404 4.24 -26.49 -22.58
CA LYS A 404 4.10 -27.62 -21.65
C LYS A 404 2.97 -28.55 -22.10
N GLN A 405 1.81 -28.01 -22.43
CA GLN A 405 0.67 -28.79 -22.91
C GLN A 405 1.00 -29.55 -24.19
N ARG A 406 1.70 -28.91 -25.14
CA ARG A 406 2.19 -29.57 -26.36
C ARG A 406 3.14 -30.73 -26.03
N ASN A 407 4.09 -30.52 -25.12
CA ASN A 407 5.08 -31.52 -24.74
C ASN A 407 4.45 -32.72 -24.01
N LEU A 408 3.32 -32.51 -23.33
CA LEU A 408 2.50 -33.57 -22.74
C LEU A 408 1.63 -34.31 -23.77
N GLY A 409 1.67 -33.91 -25.05
CA GLY A 409 0.86 -34.48 -26.12
C GLY A 409 -0.59 -33.97 -26.17
N GLY A 410 -0.92 -32.95 -25.38
CA GLY A 410 -2.25 -32.33 -25.37
C GLY A 410 -2.42 -31.26 -26.46
N ASP A 411 -3.65 -30.79 -26.63
CA ASP A 411 -3.98 -29.68 -27.52
C ASP A 411 -3.43 -28.35 -26.95
N PRO A 412 -2.52 -27.64 -27.66
CA PRO A 412 -1.99 -26.35 -27.21
C PRO A 412 -3.06 -25.27 -26.99
N ALA A 413 -4.26 -25.39 -27.55
CA ALA A 413 -5.39 -24.50 -27.27
C ALA A 413 -6.06 -24.76 -25.90
N ARG A 414 -5.75 -25.87 -25.25
CA ARG A 414 -6.27 -26.27 -23.93
C ARG A 414 -5.15 -26.25 -22.87
N TYR A 415 -4.30 -25.24 -22.92
CA TYR A 415 -3.11 -25.18 -22.07
C TYR A 415 -3.39 -24.91 -20.59
N ALA A 416 -4.60 -24.47 -20.22
CA ALA A 416 -5.04 -24.42 -18.83
C ALA A 416 -4.92 -25.79 -18.13
N GLU A 417 -5.08 -26.90 -18.86
CA GLU A 417 -4.97 -28.27 -18.34
C GLU A 417 -3.55 -28.67 -17.97
N ALA A 418 -2.54 -27.98 -18.51
CA ALA A 418 -1.13 -28.21 -18.16
C ALA A 418 -0.70 -27.47 -16.89
N VAL A 419 -1.56 -26.63 -16.31
CA VAL A 419 -1.26 -25.83 -15.12
C VAL A 419 -1.45 -26.69 -13.87
N GLY A 420 -0.37 -27.06 -13.19
CA GLY A 420 -0.46 -27.81 -11.93
C GLY A 420 -0.68 -26.88 -10.74
N VAL A 421 0.33 -26.06 -10.42
CA VAL A 421 0.16 -24.95 -9.46
C VAL A 421 -0.56 -23.82 -10.18
N SER A 422 -1.70 -23.40 -9.63
CA SER A 422 -2.52 -22.35 -10.23
C SER A 422 -1.78 -21.01 -10.30
N LEU A 423 -2.00 -20.32 -11.43
CA LEU A 423 -1.52 -18.97 -11.74
C LEU A 423 -1.88 -17.93 -10.66
N ALA A 424 -3.05 -18.10 -10.02
CA ALA A 424 -3.51 -17.23 -8.95
C ALA A 424 -2.65 -17.39 -7.69
N GLU A 425 -2.23 -18.62 -7.39
CA GLU A 425 -1.39 -18.93 -6.24
C GLU A 425 0.02 -18.36 -6.44
N GLU A 426 0.56 -18.46 -7.65
CA GLU A 426 1.88 -17.89 -7.97
C GLU A 426 1.92 -16.38 -7.80
N ILE A 427 0.95 -15.64 -8.35
CA ILE A 427 0.88 -14.18 -8.13
C ILE A 427 0.55 -13.88 -6.66
N GLY A 428 -0.26 -14.70 -6.01
CA GLY A 428 -0.64 -14.56 -4.60
C GLY A 428 0.55 -14.50 -3.65
N VAL A 429 1.68 -15.15 -3.97
CA VAL A 429 2.93 -15.06 -3.19
C VAL A 429 3.41 -13.61 -3.07
N PHE A 430 3.31 -12.82 -4.14
CA PHE A 430 3.71 -11.41 -4.13
C PHE A 430 2.71 -10.49 -3.43
N TRP A 431 1.52 -11.00 -3.12
CA TRP A 431 0.50 -10.34 -2.30
C TRP A 431 0.34 -10.98 -0.92
N ASN A 432 1.27 -11.86 -0.56
CA ASN A 432 1.33 -12.57 0.70
C ASN A 432 0.03 -13.30 1.10
N THR A 433 -0.65 -13.90 0.14
CA THR A 433 -1.97 -14.54 0.38
C THR A 433 -1.90 -15.83 1.18
N HIS A 434 -0.74 -16.48 1.21
CA HIS A 434 -0.54 -17.78 1.85
C HIS A 434 -0.09 -17.68 3.31
N GLN A 435 0.24 -16.47 3.76
CA GLN A 435 0.52 -16.19 5.16
C GLN A 435 -0.76 -15.74 5.86
N ARG A 436 -0.89 -16.05 7.16
CA ARG A 436 -2.04 -15.65 8.00
C ARG A 436 -3.39 -16.21 7.53
N ILE A 437 -3.37 -17.40 6.92
CA ILE A 437 -4.56 -18.16 6.58
C ILE A 437 -4.95 -19.12 7.71
N PRO A 438 -6.24 -19.48 7.85
CA PRO A 438 -6.67 -20.49 8.82
C PRO A 438 -5.95 -21.82 8.62
N ALA A 439 -5.70 -22.56 9.71
CA ALA A 439 -5.01 -23.84 9.67
C ALA A 439 -5.72 -24.87 8.76
N SER A 440 -7.05 -24.83 8.67
CA SER A 440 -7.84 -25.67 7.75
C SER A 440 -7.53 -25.38 6.28
N VAL A 441 -7.40 -24.10 5.91
CA VAL A 441 -7.06 -23.66 4.56
C VAL A 441 -5.63 -24.06 4.21
N ALA A 442 -4.68 -23.84 5.14
CA ALA A 442 -3.30 -24.26 4.99
C ALA A 442 -3.15 -25.79 4.82
N ALA A 443 -3.83 -26.57 5.65
CA ALA A 443 -3.84 -28.04 5.54
C ALA A 443 -4.41 -28.50 4.19
N ALA A 444 -5.47 -27.86 3.72
CA ALA A 444 -6.02 -28.15 2.42
C ALA A 444 -5.01 -27.80 1.30
N HIS A 445 -4.22 -26.73 1.41
CA HIS A 445 -3.25 -26.34 0.36
C HIS A 445 -2.15 -27.39 0.27
N ILE A 446 -1.65 -27.84 1.41
CA ILE A 446 -0.69 -28.94 1.48
C ILE A 446 -1.25 -30.19 0.82
N LYS A 447 -2.51 -30.56 1.10
CA LYS A 447 -3.15 -31.71 0.46
C LYS A 447 -3.21 -31.57 -1.06
N ALA A 448 -3.55 -30.38 -1.56
CA ALA A 448 -3.63 -30.12 -2.99
C ALA A 448 -2.26 -30.19 -3.68
N TRP A 449 -1.22 -29.60 -3.09
CA TRP A 449 0.09 -29.48 -3.74
C TRP A 449 1.03 -30.65 -3.49
N ALA A 450 0.86 -31.40 -2.41
CA ALA A 450 1.67 -32.59 -2.12
C ALA A 450 1.49 -33.72 -3.16
N GLY A 451 0.40 -33.67 -3.94
CA GLY A 451 0.07 -34.68 -4.95
C GLY A 451 0.17 -34.24 -6.41
N VAL A 452 0.76 -33.07 -6.70
CA VAL A 452 0.83 -32.55 -8.09
C VAL A 452 1.82 -33.39 -8.93
N GLU A 453 1.30 -34.08 -9.94
CA GLU A 453 2.07 -34.78 -10.98
C GLU A 453 1.71 -34.26 -12.39
N PRO A 454 2.64 -34.27 -13.36
CA PRO A 454 4.05 -34.60 -13.18
C PRO A 454 4.78 -33.50 -12.40
N LYS A 455 5.90 -33.86 -11.79
CA LYS A 455 6.80 -33.00 -10.98
C LYS A 455 7.48 -31.87 -11.79
N VAL A 456 6.81 -31.29 -12.79
CA VAL A 456 7.34 -30.26 -13.70
C VAL A 456 7.05 -28.84 -13.16
N ASP A 457 6.23 -28.72 -12.11
CA ASP A 457 5.99 -27.46 -11.38
C ASP A 457 6.62 -27.48 -9.97
N LEU A 458 7.74 -28.21 -9.78
CA LEU A 458 8.35 -28.41 -8.46
C LEU A 458 8.80 -27.11 -7.79
N GLU A 459 9.24 -26.09 -8.54
CA GLU A 459 9.86 -24.92 -7.92
C GLU A 459 8.85 -24.03 -7.20
N PRO A 460 7.74 -23.58 -7.83
CA PRO A 460 6.68 -22.87 -7.13
C PRO A 460 6.01 -23.74 -6.06
N SER A 461 5.89 -25.05 -6.29
CA SER A 461 5.29 -25.99 -5.33
C SER A 461 6.09 -26.08 -4.04
N SER A 462 7.41 -26.28 -4.11
CA SER A 462 8.27 -26.36 -2.93
C SER A 462 8.33 -25.03 -2.17
N LEU A 463 8.32 -23.89 -2.88
CA LEU A 463 8.19 -22.57 -2.25
C LEU A 463 6.86 -22.43 -1.49
N LEU A 464 5.74 -22.65 -2.16
CA LEU A 464 4.39 -22.50 -1.60
C LEU A 464 4.14 -23.45 -0.42
N LEU A 465 4.54 -24.73 -0.55
CA LEU A 465 4.48 -25.69 0.54
C LEU A 465 5.35 -25.25 1.73
N GLY A 466 6.54 -24.70 1.48
CA GLY A 466 7.40 -24.14 2.51
C GLY A 466 6.71 -23.02 3.29
N VAL A 467 6.10 -22.06 2.59
CA VAL A 467 5.37 -20.92 3.20
C VAL A 467 4.14 -21.39 3.99
N VAL A 468 3.34 -22.30 3.43
CA VAL A 468 2.12 -22.79 4.09
C VAL A 468 2.44 -23.66 5.31
N LEU A 469 3.46 -24.51 5.25
CA LEU A 469 3.90 -25.30 6.40
C LEU A 469 4.40 -24.44 7.55
N ARG A 470 5.11 -23.33 7.24
CA ARG A 470 5.48 -22.34 8.26
C ARG A 470 4.26 -21.72 8.93
N THR A 471 3.21 -21.43 8.15
CA THR A 471 1.95 -20.86 8.67
C THR A 471 1.23 -21.82 9.62
N LEU A 472 1.32 -23.14 9.41
CA LEU A 472 0.80 -24.13 10.35
C LEU A 472 1.58 -24.20 11.67
N GLY A 473 2.89 -23.95 11.62
CA GLY A 473 3.73 -23.38 12.68
C GLY A 473 3.80 -24.01 14.07
N ALA A 474 2.99 -25.03 14.39
CA ALA A 474 2.81 -25.48 15.77
C ALA A 474 3.90 -26.46 16.27
N SER A 475 4.80 -26.94 15.41
CA SER A 475 5.84 -27.90 15.82
C SER A 475 7.17 -27.70 15.08
N MET A 476 8.27 -28.02 15.78
CA MET A 476 9.63 -27.99 15.22
C MET A 476 9.78 -28.86 13.96
N ALA A 477 9.03 -29.96 13.86
CA ALA A 477 9.06 -30.84 12.69
C ALA A 477 8.49 -30.15 11.43
N LEU A 478 7.39 -29.39 11.57
CA LEU A 478 6.81 -28.64 10.46
C LEU A 478 7.74 -27.50 10.02
N LEU A 479 8.37 -26.80 10.96
CA LEU A 479 9.35 -25.75 10.67
C LEU A 479 10.60 -26.32 9.97
N ALA A 480 11.09 -27.49 10.40
CA ALA A 480 12.21 -28.17 9.74
C ALA A 480 11.84 -28.61 8.31
N ARG A 481 10.63 -29.14 8.10
CA ARG A 481 10.15 -29.49 6.76
C ARG A 481 9.98 -28.26 5.87
N SER A 482 9.42 -27.16 6.40
CA SER A 482 9.32 -25.88 5.71
C SER A 482 10.70 -25.41 5.24
N ARG A 483 11.71 -25.42 6.12
CA ARG A 483 13.09 -25.06 5.79
C ARG A 483 13.65 -25.89 4.63
N SER A 484 13.47 -27.21 4.68
CA SER A 484 13.94 -28.12 3.64
C SER A 484 13.33 -27.79 2.27
N LEU A 485 12.05 -27.47 2.23
CA LEU A 485 11.33 -27.14 0.99
C LEU A 485 11.73 -25.77 0.43
N LEU A 486 11.93 -24.77 1.29
CA LEU A 486 12.44 -23.47 0.86
C LEU A 486 13.87 -23.58 0.32
N GLN A 487 14.72 -24.40 0.94
CA GLN A 487 16.07 -24.68 0.44
C GLN A 487 16.06 -25.40 -0.91
N GLU A 488 15.12 -26.33 -1.11
CA GLU A 488 14.90 -26.99 -2.39
C GLU A 488 14.50 -25.97 -3.45
N ALA A 489 13.46 -25.16 -3.20
CA ALA A 489 12.99 -24.12 -4.11
C ALA A 489 14.09 -23.11 -4.48
N ARG A 490 14.98 -22.77 -3.55
CA ARG A 490 16.13 -21.88 -3.81
C ARG A 490 17.18 -22.51 -4.72
N LYS A 491 17.37 -23.82 -4.64
CA LYS A 491 18.45 -24.54 -5.36
C LYS A 491 17.99 -25.11 -6.70
N THR A 492 16.70 -25.28 -6.93
CA THR A 492 16.20 -25.85 -8.17
C THR A 492 16.48 -24.91 -9.36
N PRO A 493 17.13 -25.39 -10.44
CA PRO A 493 17.37 -24.57 -11.62
C PRO A 493 16.05 -24.14 -12.26
N VAL A 494 15.85 -22.83 -12.43
CA VAL A 494 14.62 -22.26 -13.00
C VAL A 494 14.87 -21.66 -14.37
N GLN A 495 14.00 -21.97 -15.34
CA GLN A 495 14.01 -21.33 -16.67
C GLN A 495 13.00 -20.19 -16.78
N VAL A 496 11.79 -20.38 -16.26
CA VAL A 496 10.68 -19.41 -16.35
C VAL A 496 10.43 -18.70 -15.03
N ASN A 497 10.40 -19.43 -13.91
CA ASN A 497 10.12 -18.89 -12.58
C ASN A 497 11.37 -18.31 -11.92
N THR A 498 12.05 -17.39 -12.60
CA THR A 498 13.33 -16.81 -12.16
C THR A 498 13.26 -16.09 -10.82
N TRP A 499 12.07 -15.71 -10.38
CA TRP A 499 11.79 -15.07 -9.11
C TRP A 499 11.79 -16.02 -7.91
N VAL A 500 11.58 -17.33 -8.11
CA VAL A 500 11.42 -18.32 -7.03
C VAL A 500 12.64 -18.37 -6.11
N PRO A 501 13.90 -18.43 -6.60
CA PRO A 501 15.05 -18.50 -5.71
C PRO A 501 15.20 -17.29 -4.78
N GLY A 502 14.94 -16.09 -5.28
CA GLY A 502 14.98 -14.87 -4.48
C GLY A 502 13.89 -14.83 -3.41
N VAL A 503 12.66 -15.20 -3.77
CA VAL A 503 11.55 -15.27 -2.81
C VAL A 503 11.75 -16.40 -1.79
N ALA A 504 12.27 -17.55 -2.20
CA ALA A 504 12.61 -18.65 -1.28
C ALA A 504 13.66 -18.22 -0.25
N ALA A 505 14.71 -17.51 -0.67
CA ALA A 505 15.71 -16.95 0.24
C ALA A 505 15.08 -15.94 1.23
N PHE A 506 14.19 -15.07 0.74
CA PHE A 506 13.44 -14.16 1.62
C PHE A 506 12.61 -14.91 2.68
N GLU A 507 11.86 -15.93 2.26
CA GLU A 507 11.00 -16.73 3.16
C GLU A 507 11.83 -17.58 4.14
N GLU A 508 13.05 -18.02 3.79
CA GLU A 508 13.99 -18.59 4.76
C GLU A 508 14.36 -17.59 5.85
N GLY A 509 14.63 -16.32 5.47
CA GLY A 509 14.90 -15.25 6.44
C GLY A 509 13.73 -15.00 7.38
N VAL A 510 12.50 -14.99 6.86
CA VAL A 510 11.28 -14.93 7.68
C VAL A 510 11.18 -16.13 8.63
N LEU A 511 11.48 -17.33 8.15
CA LEU A 511 11.45 -18.55 8.95
C LEU A 511 12.41 -18.49 10.15
N GLU A 512 13.64 -17.97 9.98
CA GLU A 512 14.57 -17.78 11.10
C GLU A 512 13.99 -16.91 12.22
N LEU A 513 13.27 -15.85 11.84
CA LEU A 513 12.68 -14.89 12.77
C LEU A 513 11.48 -15.46 13.51
N VAL A 514 10.66 -16.27 12.82
CA VAL A 514 9.54 -16.99 13.42
C VAL A 514 10.02 -18.04 14.43
N SER A 515 11.13 -18.72 14.16
CA SER A 515 11.73 -19.71 15.06
C SER A 515 12.80 -19.16 16.01
N ALA A 516 12.86 -17.84 16.19
CA ALA A 516 14.01 -17.19 16.79
C ALA A 516 14.18 -17.47 18.30
N GLU A 517 13.09 -17.67 19.04
CA GLU A 517 13.18 -17.81 20.50
C GLU A 517 13.85 -19.13 20.92
N PRO A 518 14.80 -19.11 21.87
CA PRO A 518 15.30 -17.97 22.65
C PRO A 518 16.51 -17.21 22.05
N ASN A 519 17.06 -17.61 20.90
CA ASN A 519 18.35 -17.14 20.35
C ASN A 519 18.22 -16.02 19.30
N TRP A 520 17.75 -14.85 19.73
CA TRP A 520 17.58 -13.67 18.85
C TRP A 520 18.85 -13.20 18.12
N PRO A 521 20.04 -13.07 18.76
CA PRO A 521 21.21 -12.53 18.07
C PRO A 521 21.63 -13.37 16.85
N THR A 522 21.50 -14.70 16.95
CA THR A 522 21.81 -15.61 15.84
C THR A 522 20.74 -15.52 14.77
N ALA A 523 19.46 -15.56 15.16
CA ALA A 523 18.34 -15.47 14.21
C ALA A 523 18.38 -14.18 13.37
N LEU A 524 18.64 -13.02 13.99
CA LEU A 524 18.73 -11.73 13.28
C LEU A 524 19.88 -11.71 12.26
N ARG A 525 21.04 -12.28 12.62
CA ARG A 525 22.19 -12.37 11.68
C ARG A 525 21.91 -13.33 10.53
N THR A 526 21.39 -14.52 10.81
CA THR A 526 21.07 -15.52 9.78
C THR A 526 19.98 -15.01 8.84
N ALA A 527 18.91 -14.39 9.39
CA ALA A 527 17.87 -13.76 8.59
C ALA A 527 18.44 -12.68 7.65
N SER A 528 19.34 -11.84 8.15
CA SER A 528 19.99 -10.81 7.33
C SER A 528 20.80 -11.40 6.17
N ALA A 529 21.54 -12.49 6.39
CA ALA A 529 22.28 -13.19 5.34
C ALA A 529 21.35 -13.79 4.26
N HIS A 530 20.18 -14.31 4.67
CA HIS A 530 19.16 -14.76 3.73
C HIS A 530 18.58 -13.62 2.88
N LEU A 531 18.42 -12.42 3.46
CA LEU A 531 17.97 -11.24 2.72
C LEU A 531 19.03 -10.72 1.73
N ASP A 532 20.31 -10.84 2.07
CA ASP A 532 21.41 -10.55 1.12
C ASP A 532 21.37 -11.52 -0.05
N ALA A 533 21.14 -12.82 0.20
CA ALA A 533 20.98 -13.83 -0.84
C ALA A 533 19.73 -13.58 -1.71
N ALA A 534 18.63 -13.11 -1.11
CA ALA A 534 17.41 -12.76 -1.84
C ALA A 534 17.66 -11.62 -2.85
N LEU A 535 18.36 -10.56 -2.44
CA LEU A 535 18.71 -9.44 -3.33
C LEU A 535 19.73 -9.85 -4.40
N ALA A 536 20.71 -10.69 -4.06
CA ALA A 536 21.66 -11.20 -5.04
C ALA A 536 20.97 -12.01 -6.15
N ALA A 537 19.83 -12.64 -5.83
CA ALA A 537 18.98 -13.34 -6.80
C ALA A 537 17.93 -12.44 -7.47
N SER A 538 17.82 -11.15 -7.13
CA SER A 538 16.82 -10.19 -7.62
C SER A 538 17.39 -9.25 -8.69
N GLY A 539 17.96 -9.83 -9.75
CA GLY A 539 18.54 -9.06 -10.87
C GLY A 539 17.50 -8.32 -11.73
N SER A 540 17.94 -7.38 -12.58
CA SER A 540 17.05 -6.63 -13.49
C SER A 540 16.35 -7.49 -14.55
N SER A 541 16.83 -8.71 -14.78
CA SER A 541 16.21 -9.71 -15.66
C SER A 541 15.19 -10.62 -14.96
N VAL A 542 15.05 -10.50 -13.64
CA VAL A 542 14.17 -11.33 -12.82
C VAL A 542 12.79 -10.70 -12.78
N ASP A 543 11.77 -11.52 -13.06
CA ASP A 543 10.39 -11.06 -13.07
C ASP A 543 9.98 -10.59 -11.66
N LEU A 544 9.34 -9.41 -11.58
CA LEU A 544 8.80 -8.84 -10.34
C LEU A 544 9.85 -8.55 -9.22
N SER A 545 11.13 -8.43 -9.57
CA SER A 545 12.24 -8.14 -8.63
C SER A 545 11.99 -6.96 -7.70
N SER A 546 11.43 -5.85 -8.21
CA SER A 546 11.12 -4.66 -7.40
C SER A 546 10.14 -4.93 -6.24
N ARG A 547 9.25 -5.92 -6.37
CA ARG A 547 8.35 -6.34 -5.29
C ARG A 547 9.11 -7.07 -4.20
N LEU A 548 10.06 -7.94 -4.58
CA LEU A 548 10.94 -8.63 -3.63
C LEU A 548 11.86 -7.64 -2.91
N ASP A 549 12.48 -6.70 -3.63
CA ASP A 549 13.38 -5.70 -3.06
C ASP A 549 12.69 -4.83 -2.00
N SER A 550 11.44 -4.46 -2.26
CA SER A 550 10.60 -3.72 -1.32
C SER A 550 10.35 -4.54 -0.05
N ARG A 551 10.03 -5.83 -0.17
CA ARG A 551 9.83 -6.74 0.97
C ARG A 551 11.11 -6.93 1.78
N VAL A 552 12.25 -7.12 1.12
CA VAL A 552 13.55 -7.21 1.79
C VAL A 552 13.83 -5.96 2.62
N THR A 553 13.62 -4.79 2.04
CA THR A 553 13.84 -3.52 2.75
C THR A 553 12.94 -3.39 3.98
N MET A 554 11.65 -3.71 3.84
CA MET A 554 10.71 -3.72 4.98
C MET A 554 11.14 -4.70 6.08
N LEU A 555 11.57 -5.91 5.74
CA LEU A 555 11.97 -6.89 6.75
C LEU A 555 13.28 -6.51 7.45
N ARG A 556 14.27 -5.94 6.73
CA ARG A 556 15.50 -5.39 7.35
C ARG A 556 15.18 -4.31 8.37
N ASP A 557 14.18 -3.50 8.05
CA ASP A 557 13.68 -2.43 8.91
C ASP A 557 13.05 -2.96 10.21
N GLU A 558 12.38 -4.10 10.16
CA GLU A 558 11.85 -4.81 11.34
C GLU A 558 12.97 -5.53 12.13
N ILE A 559 13.92 -6.17 11.45
CA ILE A 559 15.12 -6.78 12.07
C ILE A 559 15.89 -5.74 12.89
N ARG A 560 16.11 -4.55 12.33
CA ARG A 560 16.78 -3.44 13.03
C ARG A 560 16.00 -3.01 14.26
N GLY A 561 14.68 -2.81 14.12
CA GLY A 561 13.81 -2.44 15.24
C GLY A 561 13.84 -3.45 16.38
N LYS A 562 13.87 -4.76 16.07
CA LYS A 562 14.02 -5.81 17.08
C LYS A 562 15.37 -5.76 17.79
N GLY A 563 16.47 -5.56 17.05
CA GLY A 563 17.81 -5.45 17.62
C GLY A 563 17.94 -4.28 18.60
N GLU A 564 17.40 -3.12 18.24
CA GLU A 564 17.34 -1.93 19.11
C GLU A 564 16.54 -2.17 20.39
N ALA A 565 15.38 -2.84 20.28
CA ALA A 565 14.55 -3.18 21.44
C ALA A 565 15.27 -4.13 22.42
N LEU A 566 15.95 -5.16 21.91
CA LEU A 566 16.72 -6.11 22.73
C LEU A 566 17.89 -5.42 23.46
N THR A 567 18.53 -4.46 22.79
CA THR A 567 19.64 -3.69 23.38
C THR A 567 19.14 -2.79 24.51
N ARG A 568 18.03 -2.07 24.30
CA ARG A 568 17.40 -1.23 25.34
C ARG A 568 16.96 -2.03 26.56
N GLY A 569 16.26 -3.16 26.35
CA GLY A 569 15.81 -4.01 27.45
C GLY A 569 16.95 -4.65 28.25
N SER A 570 18.12 -4.86 27.64
CA SER A 570 19.33 -5.30 28.35
C SER A 570 19.93 -4.17 29.20
N GLY A 571 19.96 -2.94 28.66
CA GLY A 571 20.42 -1.74 29.36
C GLY A 571 19.57 -1.41 30.59
N GLU A 572 18.24 -1.46 30.48
CA GLU A 572 17.33 -1.21 31.61
C GLU A 572 17.51 -2.24 32.73
N LYS A 573 17.72 -3.53 32.39
CA LYS A 573 18.03 -4.57 33.40
C LYS A 573 19.36 -4.33 34.11
N LEU A 574 20.38 -3.85 33.39
CA LEU A 574 21.68 -3.47 33.96
C LEU A 574 21.56 -2.23 34.87
N SER A 575 20.79 -1.22 34.46
CA SER A 575 20.52 -0.03 35.30
C SER A 575 19.74 -0.38 36.56
N ILE A 576 18.76 -1.28 36.48
CA ILE A 576 18.05 -1.77 37.67
C ILE A 576 19.01 -2.56 38.56
N MET A 577 19.83 -3.48 38.05
CA MET A 577 20.82 -4.20 38.87
C MET A 577 21.82 -3.27 39.57
N LEU A 578 22.28 -2.20 38.91
CA LEU A 578 23.19 -1.20 39.48
C LEU A 578 22.53 -0.30 40.54
N ILE A 579 21.20 -0.24 40.60
CA ILE A 579 20.46 0.47 41.65
C ILE A 579 20.30 -0.43 42.90
N TRP A 580 20.48 -1.74 42.76
CA TRP A 580 20.35 -2.73 43.85
C TRP A 580 21.69 -3.28 44.37
N CYS A 581 22.82 -2.83 43.81
CA CYS A 581 24.19 -3.04 44.31
C CYS A 581 24.72 -1.73 44.88
#